data_AF-E7FCW6-F1
#
_entry.id   AF-E7FCW6-F1
#
_cell.length_a   1.000
_cell.length_b   1.000
_cell.length_c   1.000
_cell.angle_alpha   90.00
_cell.angle_beta   90.00
_cell.angle_gamma   90.00
#
_symmetry.space_group_name_H-M   'P 1'
#
loop_
_entity.id
_entity.type
_entity.pdbx_description
1 polymer ?
#
loop_
_entity_poly.entity_id
_entity_poly.type
_entity_poly.pdbx_seq_one_letter_code
_entity_poly.pdbx_strand_id
1 'polypeptide(L)'
;MANDSIIKALKTKSKSLNLSSTKIIYLPEALEKLTWILVLKLNNNFLSSLPSEFMRLQKLTELNLGNNVLEEVPSVLKHLCCLNKLYLYGNQISYLSAEVLEGLPNLVLLNLNHNKIKVIPSEIKSLCRLQSISITDNHLEQIPAELGLMKSLTEINFTNNKLTQIPQQLCDLSQLRRLYLARNKLTEIPEGVLGWKNLKILDVAGNRLSVFPFDFQFLTLDELFFEGNSLVPFSLMESIQEKEILTLKELSARLILQESTNILSAVYRSLPMYPELQDMLSHWSQCALCSQPFLTTWLECVQFINTRKHMGMKSSQSVPVRVVLCSYDCFNRDDHQYYGLVRLN
;
A
#
# COMPACT_ATOMS: atom_id res chain seq x y z
N MET A 1 32.87 20.90 20.88
CA MET A 1 32.62 19.95 19.77
C MET A 1 31.59 20.44 18.77
N ALA A 2 30.29 20.57 19.12
CA ALA A 2 29.28 21.04 18.15
C ALA A 2 29.56 22.47 17.63
N ASN A 3 29.90 23.41 18.52
CA ASN A 3 30.28 24.77 18.15
C ASN A 3 31.53 24.81 17.26
N ASP A 4 32.54 24.00 17.53
CA ASP A 4 33.78 23.95 16.73
C ASP A 4 33.50 23.46 15.31
N SER A 5 32.64 22.45 15.16
CA SER A 5 32.20 21.94 13.86
C SER A 5 31.39 23.00 13.08
N ILE A 6 30.55 23.77 13.76
CA ILE A 6 29.79 24.89 13.15
C ILE A 6 30.75 26.00 12.71
N ILE A 7 31.69 26.41 13.56
CA ILE A 7 32.71 27.41 13.22
C ILE A 7 33.56 26.95 12.05
N LYS A 8 33.95 25.66 12.03
CA LYS A 8 34.66 25.06 10.90
C LYS A 8 33.82 25.14 9.63
N ALA A 9 32.54 24.76 9.68
CA ALA A 9 31.64 24.83 8.53
C ALA A 9 31.43 26.27 8.02
N LEU A 10 31.36 27.26 8.91
CA LEU A 10 31.31 28.69 8.57
C LEU A 10 32.58 29.12 7.82
N LYS A 11 33.75 28.71 8.29
CA LYS A 11 35.05 29.04 7.67
C LYS A 11 35.24 28.35 6.32
N THR A 12 34.89 27.08 6.21
CA THR A 12 35.13 26.28 5.00
C THR A 12 33.99 26.36 3.98
N LYS A 13 32.87 27.01 4.32
CA LYS A 13 31.63 27.02 3.52
C LYS A 13 31.20 25.61 3.09
N SER A 14 31.30 24.64 4.00
CA SER A 14 30.93 23.25 3.72
C SER A 14 29.44 23.15 3.37
N LYS A 15 29.11 22.35 2.35
CA LYS A 15 27.71 22.00 1.99
C LYS A 15 27.11 20.94 2.90
N SER A 16 27.94 20.25 3.69
CA SER A 16 27.53 19.19 4.60
C SER A 16 28.10 19.40 5.99
N LEU A 17 27.26 19.23 7.01
CA LEU A 17 27.65 19.30 8.43
C LEU A 17 27.14 18.05 9.13
N ASN A 18 28.07 17.36 9.80
CA ASN A 18 27.76 16.20 10.62
C ASN A 18 28.00 16.53 12.10
N LEU A 19 26.93 16.50 12.87
CA LEU A 19 26.89 16.68 14.32
C LEU A 19 26.29 15.43 15.00
N SER A 20 26.36 14.28 14.35
CA SER A 20 25.82 13.03 14.89
C SER A 20 26.61 12.56 16.11
N SER A 21 25.94 11.92 17.06
CA SER A 21 26.58 11.34 18.25
C SER A 21 27.38 12.35 19.09
N THR A 22 26.95 13.62 19.13
CA THR A 22 27.63 14.69 19.88
C THR A 22 26.95 15.02 21.21
N LYS A 23 25.94 14.24 21.60
CA LYS A 23 25.14 14.42 22.84
C LYS A 23 24.45 15.78 22.90
N ILE A 24 24.03 16.32 21.75
CA ILE A 24 23.34 17.61 21.68
C ILE A 24 21.94 17.47 22.29
N ILE A 25 21.61 18.37 23.20
CA ILE A 25 20.25 18.53 23.75
C ILE A 25 19.56 19.72 23.09
N TYR A 26 20.29 20.82 22.87
CA TYR A 26 19.81 22.03 22.19
C TYR A 26 20.77 22.45 21.09
N LEU A 27 20.24 22.82 19.94
CA LEU A 27 21.05 23.34 18.83
C LEU A 27 21.48 24.78 19.13
N PRO A 28 22.75 25.14 18.89
CA PRO A 28 23.22 26.50 19.09
C PRO A 28 22.67 27.43 18.00
N GLU A 29 22.32 28.66 18.39
CA GLU A 29 21.79 29.70 17.48
C GLU A 29 22.67 29.93 16.26
N ALA A 30 24.00 29.78 16.39
CA ALA A 30 24.94 29.96 15.30
C ALA A 30 24.68 29.05 14.07
N LEU A 31 23.92 27.97 14.22
CA LEU A 31 23.46 27.13 13.11
C LEU A 31 22.65 27.92 12.07
N GLU A 32 21.93 28.95 12.49
CA GLU A 32 21.10 29.81 11.63
C GLU A 32 21.90 30.51 10.51
N LYS A 33 23.21 30.69 10.73
CA LYS A 33 24.11 31.37 9.80
C LYS A 33 24.52 30.49 8.62
N LEU A 34 24.29 29.18 8.69
CA LEU A 34 24.69 28.20 7.68
C LEU A 34 23.64 28.05 6.56
N THR A 35 23.17 29.17 6.00
CA THR A 35 22.06 29.22 5.02
C THR A 35 22.33 28.53 3.69
N TRP A 36 23.59 28.16 3.40
CA TRP A 36 24.00 27.45 2.19
C TRP A 36 24.07 25.93 2.35
N ILE A 37 23.84 25.42 3.55
CA ILE A 37 24.01 24.00 3.83
C ILE A 37 22.97 23.17 3.07
N LEU A 38 23.41 22.04 2.52
CA LEU A 38 22.56 21.10 1.79
C LEU A 38 22.26 19.85 2.62
N VAL A 39 23.23 19.39 3.41
CA VAL A 39 23.12 18.16 4.20
C VAL A 39 23.44 18.43 5.66
N LEU A 40 22.51 18.10 6.56
CA LEU A 40 22.69 18.24 7.99
C LEU A 40 22.36 16.92 8.70
N LYS A 41 23.36 16.35 9.36
CA LYS A 41 23.22 15.12 10.15
C LYS A 41 23.26 15.43 11.63
N LEU A 42 22.16 15.13 12.31
CA LEU A 42 21.89 15.37 13.73
C LEU A 42 21.49 14.08 14.46
N ASN A 43 21.72 12.92 13.85
CA ASN A 43 21.28 11.65 14.43
C ASN A 43 22.10 11.21 15.65
N ASN A 44 21.51 10.35 16.49
CA ASN A 44 22.10 9.87 17.75
C ASN A 44 22.42 11.03 18.73
N ASN A 45 21.45 11.91 18.95
CA ASN A 45 21.55 13.00 19.93
C ASN A 45 20.34 12.90 20.89
N PHE A 46 20.09 13.97 21.65
CA PHE A 46 19.00 14.05 22.63
C PHE A 46 18.08 15.24 22.32
N LEU A 47 17.88 15.55 21.03
CA LEU A 47 17.01 16.65 20.61
C LEU A 47 15.55 16.29 20.90
N SER A 48 14.88 17.16 21.66
CA SER A 48 13.43 17.10 21.88
C SER A 48 12.65 18.06 20.97
N SER A 49 13.32 19.08 20.40
CA SER A 49 12.74 20.04 19.47
C SER A 49 13.81 20.65 18.55
N LEU A 50 13.38 21.44 17.58
CA LEU A 50 14.24 22.30 16.78
C LEU A 50 13.90 23.77 17.03
N PRO A 51 14.90 24.67 17.09
CA PRO A 51 14.68 26.09 17.31
C PRO A 51 14.05 26.75 16.06
N SER A 52 13.38 27.89 16.22
CA SER A 52 12.65 28.56 15.12
C SER A 52 13.58 29.05 14.02
N GLU A 53 14.82 29.42 14.38
CA GLU A 53 15.87 29.88 13.47
C GLU A 53 16.26 28.82 12.44
N PHE A 54 15.92 27.55 12.67
CA PHE A 54 16.12 26.46 11.73
C PHE A 54 15.40 26.69 10.39
N MET A 55 14.35 27.52 10.37
CA MET A 55 13.65 27.94 9.16
C MET A 55 14.54 28.69 8.14
N ARG A 56 15.70 29.21 8.57
CA ARG A 56 16.65 29.92 7.69
C ARG A 56 17.45 28.97 6.78
N LEU A 57 17.44 27.66 7.05
CA LEU A 57 18.18 26.65 6.28
C LEU A 57 17.45 26.27 4.98
N GLN A 58 17.02 27.27 4.20
CA GLN A 58 16.16 27.09 3.02
C GLN A 58 16.80 26.29 1.87
N LYS A 59 18.12 26.08 1.89
CA LYS A 59 18.84 25.26 0.90
C LYS A 59 19.00 23.80 1.32
N LEU A 60 18.55 23.42 2.51
CA LEU A 60 18.71 22.09 3.04
C LEU A 60 17.92 21.08 2.19
N THR A 61 18.61 20.05 1.70
CA THR A 61 18.04 18.98 0.88
C THR A 61 18.01 17.64 1.60
N GLU A 62 18.87 17.42 2.60
CA GLU A 62 18.90 16.20 3.40
C GLU A 62 19.05 16.55 4.89
N LEU A 63 18.09 16.08 5.69
CA LEU A 63 18.08 16.24 7.14
C LEU A 63 17.94 14.88 7.82
N ASN A 64 18.88 14.57 8.70
CA ASN A 64 18.82 13.35 9.50
C ASN A 64 18.72 13.67 10.99
N LEU A 65 17.55 13.39 11.56
CA LEU A 65 17.19 13.55 12.98
C LEU A 65 16.95 12.21 13.67
N GLY A 66 17.40 11.09 13.08
CA GLY A 66 17.16 9.77 13.64
C GLY A 66 17.82 9.57 15.01
N ASN A 67 17.27 8.67 15.84
CA ASN A 67 17.76 8.38 17.20
C ASN A 67 17.91 9.66 18.05
N ASN A 68 16.81 10.39 18.21
CA ASN A 68 16.67 11.52 19.13
C ASN A 68 15.47 11.25 20.06
N VAL A 69 14.95 12.27 20.73
CA VAL A 69 13.80 12.15 21.65
C VAL A 69 12.62 13.02 21.21
N LEU A 70 12.44 13.20 19.89
CA LEU A 70 11.33 13.96 19.33
C LEU A 70 10.00 13.24 19.58
N GLU A 71 9.04 13.91 20.20
CA GLU A 71 7.68 13.38 20.43
C GLU A 71 6.70 13.75 19.30
N GLU A 72 7.06 14.74 18.49
CA GLU A 72 6.35 15.19 17.31
C GLU A 72 7.33 15.57 16.20
N VAL A 73 6.83 15.66 14.96
CA VAL A 73 7.61 16.22 13.86
C VAL A 73 7.72 17.73 14.08
N PRO A 74 8.94 18.31 14.20
CA PRO A 74 9.10 19.73 14.52
C PRO A 74 8.42 20.63 13.48
N SER A 75 7.53 21.52 13.94
CA SER A 75 6.72 22.38 13.06
C SER A 75 7.56 23.29 12.14
N VAL A 76 8.75 23.69 12.57
CA VAL A 76 9.70 24.51 11.80
C VAL A 76 10.08 23.88 10.45
N LEU A 77 9.97 22.55 10.32
CA LEU A 77 10.29 21.84 9.07
C LEU A 77 9.38 22.25 7.91
N LYS A 78 8.17 22.78 8.18
CA LYS A 78 7.26 23.27 7.13
C LYS A 78 7.85 24.38 6.25
N HIS A 79 8.91 25.04 6.71
CA HIS A 79 9.58 26.10 5.97
C HIS A 79 10.74 25.61 5.08
N LEU A 80 11.12 24.34 5.18
CA LEU A 80 12.26 23.77 4.45
C LEU A 80 11.83 23.19 3.10
N CYS A 81 11.31 24.06 2.23
CA CYS A 81 10.70 23.63 0.97
C CYS A 81 11.64 22.90 0.00
N CYS A 82 12.98 23.03 0.15
CA CYS A 82 13.97 22.31 -0.66
C CYS A 82 14.34 20.92 -0.12
N LEU A 83 13.73 20.46 0.97
CA LEU A 83 14.07 19.19 1.59
C LEU A 83 13.60 18.01 0.72
N ASN A 84 14.55 17.15 0.36
CA ASN A 84 14.32 15.97 -0.48
C ASN A 84 14.34 14.68 0.35
N LYS A 85 15.10 14.64 1.45
CA LYS A 85 15.25 13.46 2.30
C LYS A 85 15.13 13.84 3.76
N LEU A 86 14.22 13.17 4.46
CA LEU A 86 13.99 13.37 5.89
C LEU A 86 14.04 12.02 6.60
N TYR A 87 14.98 11.91 7.53
CA TYR A 87 15.14 10.74 8.40
C TYR A 87 14.78 11.12 9.84
N LEU A 88 13.77 10.44 10.38
CA LEU A 88 13.19 10.65 11.71
C LEU A 88 13.10 9.33 12.51
N TYR A 89 13.81 8.29 12.07
CA TYR A 89 13.74 6.96 12.69
C TYR A 89 14.19 6.97 14.17
N GLY A 90 13.69 6.05 14.99
CA GLY A 90 14.17 5.90 16.37
C GLY A 90 13.90 7.12 17.26
N ASN A 91 12.75 7.78 17.07
CA ASN A 91 12.28 8.85 17.94
C ASN A 91 11.05 8.38 18.74
N GLN A 92 10.31 9.30 19.34
CA GLN A 92 9.08 9.02 20.08
C GLN A 92 7.84 9.61 19.40
N ILE A 93 7.92 9.85 18.09
CA ILE A 93 6.91 10.59 17.33
C ILE A 93 5.59 9.83 17.36
N SER A 94 4.54 10.42 17.93
CA SER A 94 3.19 9.86 17.89
C SER A 94 2.26 10.55 16.90
N TYR A 95 2.62 11.75 16.45
CA TYR A 95 1.78 12.60 15.60
C TYR A 95 2.57 13.16 14.41
N LEU A 96 1.98 13.07 13.21
CA LEU A 96 2.45 13.75 12.01
C LEU A 96 1.57 14.99 11.78
N SER A 97 2.17 16.17 11.80
CA SER A 97 1.48 17.43 11.52
C SER A 97 1.17 17.58 10.02
N ALA A 98 -0.10 17.87 9.71
CA ALA A 98 -0.54 18.18 8.35
C ALA A 98 0.25 19.34 7.73
N GLU A 99 0.44 20.44 8.47
CA GLU A 99 1.18 21.63 7.99
C GLU A 99 2.62 21.30 7.60
N VAL A 100 3.28 20.38 8.30
CA VAL A 100 4.65 19.97 7.97
C VAL A 100 4.68 19.18 6.67
N LEU A 101 3.72 18.30 6.44
CA LEU A 101 3.64 17.54 5.18
C LEU A 101 3.37 18.47 3.99
N GLU A 102 2.47 19.43 4.14
CA GLU A 102 2.18 20.44 3.11
C GLU A 102 3.39 21.33 2.80
N GLY A 103 4.22 21.63 3.81
CA GLY A 103 5.43 22.43 3.66
C GLY A 103 6.62 21.72 2.98
N LEU A 104 6.51 20.42 2.69
CA LEU A 104 7.61 19.61 2.15
C LEU A 104 7.30 19.01 0.74
N PRO A 105 6.87 19.80 -0.25
CA PRO A 105 6.41 19.29 -1.55
C PRO A 105 7.53 18.61 -2.38
N ASN A 106 8.80 18.84 -2.03
CA ASN A 106 9.95 18.27 -2.71
C ASN A 106 10.48 16.98 -2.09
N LEU A 107 9.83 16.48 -1.03
CA LEU A 107 10.29 15.29 -0.34
C LEU A 107 10.21 14.06 -1.26
N VAL A 108 11.31 13.33 -1.35
CA VAL A 108 11.48 12.11 -2.16
C VAL A 108 11.56 10.88 -1.24
N LEU A 109 12.16 11.04 -0.05
CA LEU A 109 12.31 9.97 0.93
C LEU A 109 11.89 10.45 2.32
N LEU A 110 11.00 9.69 2.95
CA LEU A 110 10.57 9.88 4.33
C LEU A 110 10.77 8.57 5.13
N ASN A 111 11.61 8.62 6.16
CA ASN A 111 11.83 7.49 7.06
C ASN A 111 11.39 7.85 8.48
N LEU A 112 10.39 7.14 8.99
CA LEU A 112 9.77 7.31 10.31
C LEU A 112 9.81 6.01 11.13
N ASN A 113 10.72 5.09 10.80
CA ASN A 113 10.80 3.77 11.44
C ASN A 113 11.03 3.88 12.95
N HIS A 114 10.57 2.92 13.74
CA HIS A 114 10.76 2.89 15.19
C HIS A 114 10.28 4.18 15.88
N ASN A 115 9.00 4.49 15.72
CA ASN A 115 8.32 5.61 16.38
C ASN A 115 7.02 5.10 17.04
N LYS A 116 6.11 6.00 17.43
CA LYS A 116 4.82 5.68 18.07
C LYS A 116 3.63 6.12 17.21
N ILE A 117 3.81 6.22 15.89
CA ILE A 117 2.82 6.78 14.96
C ILE A 117 1.62 5.83 14.87
N LYS A 118 0.42 6.38 15.04
CA LYS A 118 -0.85 5.64 14.92
C LYS A 118 -1.62 5.92 13.62
N VAL A 119 -1.48 7.14 13.10
CA VAL A 119 -2.25 7.64 11.95
C VAL A 119 -1.33 8.45 11.04
N ILE A 120 -1.48 8.25 9.73
CA ILE A 120 -0.93 9.15 8.71
C ILE A 120 -2.08 10.08 8.29
N PRO A 121 -1.92 11.40 8.35
CA PRO A 121 -2.99 12.34 7.99
C PRO A 121 -3.20 12.38 6.46
N SER A 122 -4.39 12.81 6.02
CA SER A 122 -4.79 12.79 4.60
C SER A 122 -3.93 13.72 3.72
N GLU A 123 -3.30 14.72 4.32
CA GLU A 123 -2.38 15.68 3.74
C GLU A 123 -1.05 15.04 3.29
N ILE A 124 -0.82 13.76 3.56
CA ILE A 124 0.30 13.01 2.97
C ILE A 124 0.31 13.08 1.43
N LYS A 125 -0.87 13.24 0.79
CA LYS A 125 -0.99 13.45 -0.66
C LYS A 125 -0.25 14.69 -1.17
N SER A 126 0.02 15.66 -0.31
CA SER A 126 0.76 16.88 -0.65
C SER A 126 2.23 16.60 -0.98
N LEU A 127 2.77 15.44 -0.54
CA LEU A 127 4.12 14.98 -0.89
C LEU A 127 4.16 14.37 -2.30
N CYS A 128 3.81 15.16 -3.31
CA CYS A 128 3.60 14.69 -4.68
C CYS A 128 4.85 14.09 -5.35
N ARG A 129 6.05 14.36 -4.83
CA ARG A 129 7.34 13.83 -5.31
C ARG A 129 7.86 12.64 -4.51
N LEU A 130 7.13 12.19 -3.49
CA LEU A 130 7.59 11.12 -2.61
C LEU A 130 7.70 9.81 -3.39
N GLN A 131 8.87 9.18 -3.32
CA GLN A 131 9.17 7.91 -3.97
C GLN A 131 9.27 6.76 -2.98
N SER A 132 9.69 7.06 -1.75
CA SER A 132 9.90 6.07 -0.70
C SER A 132 9.38 6.57 0.64
N ILE A 133 8.50 5.79 1.26
CA ILE A 133 8.02 6.00 2.62
C ILE A 133 8.23 4.73 3.44
N SER A 134 8.85 4.89 4.62
CA SER A 134 9.07 3.79 5.56
C SER A 134 8.59 4.21 6.94
N ILE A 135 7.70 3.40 7.52
CA ILE A 135 7.12 3.57 8.87
C ILE A 135 7.11 2.19 9.55
N THR A 136 8.25 1.51 9.60
CA THR A 136 8.35 0.19 10.23
C THR A 136 8.30 0.31 11.75
N ASP A 137 7.84 -0.74 12.43
CA ASP A 137 7.89 -0.83 13.90
C ASP A 137 7.22 0.36 14.58
N ASN A 138 5.95 0.58 14.23
CA ASN A 138 5.12 1.67 14.71
C ASN A 138 3.78 1.12 15.22
N HIS A 139 2.76 1.97 15.35
CA HIS A 139 1.43 1.59 15.80
C HIS A 139 0.36 1.93 14.77
N LEU A 140 0.72 2.00 13.49
CA LEU A 140 -0.17 2.44 12.42
C LEU A 140 -1.37 1.50 12.30
N GLU A 141 -2.57 2.04 12.40
CA GLU A 141 -3.82 1.26 12.41
C GLU A 141 -4.46 1.19 11.01
N GLN A 142 -4.24 2.21 10.19
CA GLN A 142 -4.82 2.32 8.84
C GLN A 142 -3.83 2.95 7.85
N ILE A 143 -3.94 2.56 6.58
CA ILE A 143 -3.32 3.29 5.47
C ILE A 143 -4.36 4.29 4.95
N PRO A 144 -4.06 5.59 4.86
CA PRO A 144 -4.99 6.57 4.30
C PRO A 144 -5.19 6.33 2.79
N ALA A 145 -6.43 6.44 2.31
CA ALA A 145 -6.77 6.26 0.90
C ALA A 145 -6.02 7.25 -0.01
N GLU A 146 -5.71 8.43 0.52
CA GLU A 146 -4.95 9.49 -0.14
C GLU A 146 -3.54 9.07 -0.58
N LEU A 147 -2.98 8.04 0.05
CA LEU A 147 -1.69 7.48 -0.37
C LEU A 147 -1.76 6.93 -1.80
N GLY A 148 -2.94 6.48 -2.25
CA GLY A 148 -3.22 6.05 -3.63
C GLY A 148 -3.13 7.17 -4.68
N LEU A 149 -3.16 8.43 -4.26
CA LEU A 149 -3.02 9.60 -5.15
C LEU A 149 -1.55 9.91 -5.49
N MET A 150 -0.60 9.37 -4.73
CA MET A 150 0.82 9.71 -4.82
C MET A 150 1.52 8.88 -5.90
N LYS A 151 1.31 9.23 -7.18
CA LYS A 151 1.76 8.45 -8.35
C LYS A 151 3.27 8.31 -8.51
N SER A 152 4.07 9.06 -7.76
CA SER A 152 5.53 8.92 -7.73
C SER A 152 6.03 7.83 -6.77
N LEU A 153 5.17 7.25 -5.92
CA LEU A 153 5.58 6.22 -4.96
C LEU A 153 6.06 4.96 -5.68
N THR A 154 7.26 4.53 -5.29
CA THR A 154 7.92 3.31 -5.77
C THR A 154 8.12 2.28 -4.67
N GLU A 155 8.16 2.73 -3.41
CA GLU A 155 8.43 1.88 -2.26
C GLU A 155 7.62 2.32 -1.04
N ILE A 156 6.87 1.38 -0.47
CA ILE A 156 6.13 1.55 0.78
C ILE A 156 6.57 0.43 1.72
N ASN A 157 7.01 0.80 2.91
CA ASN A 157 7.34 -0.18 3.95
C ASN A 157 6.65 0.17 5.27
N PHE A 158 5.57 -0.54 5.58
CA PHE A 158 4.79 -0.45 6.82
C PHE A 158 4.87 -1.76 7.62
N THR A 159 5.99 -2.46 7.52
CA THR A 159 6.24 -3.70 8.28
C THR A 159 6.12 -3.48 9.78
N ASN A 160 5.55 -4.47 10.50
CA ASN A 160 5.38 -4.47 11.94
C ASN A 160 4.56 -3.28 12.46
N ASN A 161 3.27 -3.26 12.08
CA ASN A 161 2.27 -2.28 12.50
C ASN A 161 0.97 -3.00 12.93
N LYS A 162 -0.16 -2.28 12.97
CA LYS A 162 -1.48 -2.79 13.37
C LYS A 162 -2.50 -2.70 12.24
N LEU A 163 -2.05 -2.63 10.99
CA LEU A 163 -2.92 -2.46 9.82
C LEU A 163 -3.89 -3.63 9.68
N THR A 164 -5.16 -3.33 9.48
CA THR A 164 -6.22 -4.34 9.29
C THR A 164 -6.64 -4.50 7.83
N GLN A 165 -6.46 -3.46 7.01
CA GLN A 165 -6.87 -3.44 5.61
C GLN A 165 -5.90 -2.63 4.75
N ILE A 166 -5.92 -2.92 3.45
CA ILE A 166 -5.28 -2.11 2.41
C ILE A 166 -6.42 -1.38 1.66
N PRO A 167 -6.42 -0.04 1.57
CA PRO A 167 -7.47 0.68 0.86
C PRO A 167 -7.40 0.41 -0.65
N GLN A 168 -8.57 0.31 -1.29
CA GLN A 168 -8.70 0.06 -2.73
C GLN A 168 -7.89 1.04 -3.59
N GLN A 169 -7.80 2.30 -3.17
CA GLN A 169 -7.08 3.37 -3.85
C GLN A 169 -5.57 3.09 -3.95
N LEU A 170 -5.02 2.25 -3.07
CA LEU A 170 -3.61 1.87 -3.14
C LEU A 170 -3.30 1.07 -4.41
N CYS A 171 -4.29 0.38 -4.98
CA CYS A 171 -4.18 -0.32 -6.27
C CYS A 171 -3.84 0.64 -7.42
N ASP A 172 -4.16 1.94 -7.31
CA ASP A 172 -3.90 2.92 -8.36
C ASP A 172 -2.42 3.37 -8.46
N LEU A 173 -1.53 2.83 -7.62
CA LEU A 173 -0.10 3.14 -7.60
C LEU A 173 0.68 2.37 -8.68
N SER A 174 0.54 2.83 -9.93
CA SER A 174 1.18 2.18 -11.09
C SER A 174 2.71 2.16 -11.09
N GLN A 175 3.38 3.02 -10.33
CA GLN A 175 4.86 3.06 -10.22
C GLN A 175 5.40 2.26 -9.03
N LEU A 176 4.53 1.68 -8.20
CA LEU A 176 4.93 0.92 -7.02
C LEU A 176 5.73 -0.32 -7.43
N ARG A 177 6.92 -0.48 -6.85
CA ARG A 177 7.85 -1.59 -7.11
C ARG A 177 8.01 -2.50 -5.91
N ARG A 178 7.92 -1.95 -4.70
CA ARG A 178 8.09 -2.70 -3.45
C ARG A 178 7.01 -2.30 -2.44
N LEU A 179 6.29 -3.31 -1.95
CA LEU A 179 5.26 -3.15 -0.94
C LEU A 179 5.54 -4.12 0.20
N TYR A 180 5.95 -3.58 1.35
CA TYR A 180 6.20 -4.36 2.56
C TYR A 180 5.14 -4.05 3.61
N LEU A 181 4.33 -5.05 3.91
CA LEU A 181 3.22 -5.04 4.86
C LEU A 181 3.32 -6.21 5.85
N ALA A 182 4.49 -6.82 5.98
CA ALA A 182 4.72 -7.92 6.90
C ALA A 182 4.36 -7.57 8.34
N ARG A 183 3.98 -8.58 9.14
CA ARG A 183 3.68 -8.47 10.58
C ARG A 183 2.62 -7.40 10.87
N ASN A 184 1.48 -7.51 10.19
CA ASN A 184 0.30 -6.68 10.41
C ASN A 184 -0.89 -7.58 10.79
N LYS A 185 -2.12 -7.07 10.66
CA LYS A 185 -3.37 -7.79 10.93
C LYS A 185 -4.27 -7.85 9.69
N LEU A 186 -3.67 -7.78 8.49
CA LEU A 186 -4.41 -7.77 7.23
C LEU A 186 -5.17 -9.08 7.05
N THR A 187 -6.45 -9.00 6.72
CA THR A 187 -7.31 -10.17 6.45
C THR A 187 -7.48 -10.45 4.96
N GLU A 188 -7.27 -9.44 4.12
CA GLU A 188 -7.39 -9.55 2.67
C GLU A 188 -6.46 -8.58 1.95
N ILE A 189 -6.20 -8.88 0.68
CA ILE A 189 -5.64 -7.94 -0.29
C ILE A 189 -6.81 -7.53 -1.19
N PRO A 190 -7.01 -6.22 -1.47
CA PRO A 190 -8.12 -5.73 -2.28
C PRO A 190 -8.06 -6.29 -3.71
N GLU A 191 -9.23 -6.37 -4.36
CA GLU A 191 -9.30 -6.64 -5.81
C GLU A 191 -8.65 -5.49 -6.60
N GLY A 192 -8.31 -5.70 -7.87
CA GLY A 192 -7.71 -4.65 -8.70
C GLY A 192 -6.20 -4.48 -8.51
N VAL A 193 -5.51 -5.49 -7.97
CA VAL A 193 -4.04 -5.46 -7.81
C VAL A 193 -3.32 -5.32 -9.14
N LEU A 194 -3.98 -5.56 -10.29
CA LEU A 194 -3.44 -5.25 -11.62
C LEU A 194 -3.02 -3.78 -11.80
N GLY A 195 -3.54 -2.87 -10.98
CA GLY A 195 -3.08 -1.49 -10.95
C GLY A 195 -1.61 -1.35 -10.51
N TRP A 196 -1.08 -2.32 -9.75
CA TRP A 196 0.33 -2.43 -9.36
C TRP A 196 1.23 -3.00 -10.49
N LYS A 197 1.13 -2.41 -11.68
CA LYS A 197 1.75 -2.88 -12.93
C LYS A 197 3.26 -3.14 -12.84
N ASN A 198 3.97 -2.41 -11.98
CA ASN A 198 5.41 -2.47 -11.85
C ASN A 198 5.88 -3.15 -10.54
N LEU A 199 4.98 -3.77 -9.78
CA LEU A 199 5.32 -4.38 -8.49
C LEU A 199 6.22 -5.58 -8.71
N LYS A 200 7.32 -5.61 -7.96
CA LYS A 200 8.34 -6.66 -8.00
C LYS A 200 8.45 -7.42 -6.69
N ILE A 201 8.26 -6.73 -5.57
CA ILE A 201 8.34 -7.33 -4.25
C ILE A 201 7.06 -7.05 -3.50
N LEU A 202 6.38 -8.12 -3.08
CA LEU A 202 5.26 -8.05 -2.17
C LEU A 202 5.58 -8.89 -0.93
N ASP A 203 5.64 -8.23 0.22
CA ASP A 203 5.78 -8.89 1.51
C ASP A 203 4.54 -8.66 2.35
N VAL A 204 3.77 -9.73 2.54
CA VAL A 204 2.57 -9.79 3.39
C VAL A 204 2.72 -10.88 4.45
N ALA A 205 3.94 -11.32 4.76
CA ALA A 205 4.20 -12.35 5.74
C ALA A 205 3.71 -11.96 7.15
N GLY A 206 3.25 -12.91 7.96
CA GLY A 206 2.80 -12.67 9.33
C GLY A 206 1.54 -11.81 9.41
N ASN A 207 0.59 -12.00 8.50
CA ASN A 207 -0.74 -11.39 8.52
C ASN A 207 -1.82 -12.45 8.83
N ARG A 208 -3.08 -12.14 8.53
CA ARG A 208 -4.25 -13.01 8.72
C ARG A 208 -4.96 -13.28 7.38
N LEU A 209 -4.22 -13.23 6.28
CA LEU A 209 -4.75 -13.49 4.95
C LEU A 209 -5.24 -14.93 4.87
N SER A 210 -6.40 -15.13 4.23
CA SER A 210 -6.97 -16.45 3.94
C SER A 210 -6.80 -16.81 2.46
N VAL A 211 -6.97 -15.84 1.57
CA VAL A 211 -6.97 -16.01 0.11
C VAL A 211 -6.46 -14.73 -0.58
N PHE A 212 -5.91 -14.86 -1.79
CA PHE A 212 -5.52 -13.74 -2.65
C PHE A 212 -6.64 -13.37 -3.64
N PRO A 213 -6.73 -12.12 -4.12
CA PRO A 213 -7.74 -11.67 -5.08
C PRO A 213 -7.60 -12.37 -6.44
N PHE A 214 -8.68 -12.43 -7.24
CA PHE A 214 -8.73 -13.29 -8.43
C PHE A 214 -7.68 -12.90 -9.50
N ASP A 215 -7.39 -11.61 -9.57
CA ASP A 215 -6.48 -10.99 -10.52
C ASP A 215 -5.01 -11.06 -10.07
N PHE A 216 -4.75 -11.57 -8.86
CA PHE A 216 -3.39 -11.77 -8.33
C PHE A 216 -2.53 -12.65 -9.23
N GLN A 217 -3.14 -13.64 -9.88
CA GLN A 217 -2.45 -14.58 -10.76
C GLN A 217 -1.80 -13.94 -12.00
N PHE A 218 -2.18 -12.71 -12.34
CA PHE A 218 -1.65 -12.00 -13.51
C PHE A 218 -0.54 -10.99 -13.15
N LEU A 219 -0.16 -10.89 -11.87
CA LEU A 219 0.98 -10.06 -11.45
C LEU A 219 2.31 -10.71 -11.85
N THR A 220 3.32 -9.87 -12.09
CA THR A 220 4.68 -10.29 -12.46
C THR A 220 5.69 -9.90 -11.38
N LEU A 221 5.61 -10.60 -10.25
CA LEU A 221 6.48 -10.41 -9.09
C LEU A 221 7.83 -11.12 -9.29
N ASP A 222 8.87 -10.55 -8.70
CA ASP A 222 10.17 -11.22 -8.55
C ASP A 222 10.20 -12.00 -7.22
N GLU A 223 9.64 -11.41 -6.16
CA GLU A 223 9.64 -11.95 -4.79
C GLU A 223 8.26 -11.80 -4.14
N LEU A 224 7.81 -12.86 -3.46
CA LEU A 224 6.55 -12.92 -2.71
C LEU A 224 6.81 -13.60 -1.36
N PHE A 225 6.50 -12.88 -0.29
CA PHE A 225 6.56 -13.37 1.09
C PHE A 225 5.15 -13.34 1.68
N PHE A 226 4.69 -14.48 2.19
CA PHE A 226 3.33 -14.65 2.71
C PHE A 226 3.25 -15.71 3.82
N GLU A 227 4.38 -16.21 4.29
CA GLU A 227 4.49 -17.13 5.40
C GLU A 227 3.86 -16.56 6.67
N GLY A 228 3.34 -17.41 7.56
CA GLY A 228 2.70 -16.96 8.80
C GLY A 228 1.31 -16.32 8.60
N ASN A 229 0.69 -16.49 7.44
CA ASN A 229 -0.73 -16.22 7.23
C ASN A 229 -1.60 -17.43 7.58
N SER A 230 -2.88 -17.18 7.86
CA SER A 230 -3.90 -18.24 8.07
C SER A 230 -4.58 -18.60 6.75
N LEU A 231 -3.77 -18.91 5.73
CA LEU A 231 -4.28 -19.32 4.43
C LEU A 231 -5.16 -20.55 4.63
N VAL A 232 -6.33 -20.54 3.99
CA VAL A 232 -7.44 -21.48 4.29
C VAL A 232 -6.93 -22.91 4.46
N PRO A 233 -7.01 -23.49 5.67
CA PRO A 233 -6.81 -24.91 5.88
C PRO A 233 -8.06 -25.65 5.37
N PHE A 234 -7.86 -26.63 4.50
CA PHE A 234 -8.94 -27.27 3.75
C PHE A 234 -9.85 -28.15 4.62
N SER A 235 -11.16 -28.02 4.42
CA SER A 235 -12.07 -29.16 4.38
C SER A 235 -12.76 -29.17 3.02
N LEU A 236 -12.55 -30.22 2.23
CA LEU A 236 -13.33 -30.47 1.01
C LEU A 236 -14.80 -30.62 1.43
N MET A 237 -15.66 -29.71 0.99
CA MET A 237 -17.10 -29.92 1.05
C MET A 237 -17.58 -30.34 -0.33
N GLU A 238 -18.29 -31.46 -0.36
CA GLU A 238 -19.19 -31.79 -1.46
C GLU A 238 -20.36 -30.81 -1.41
N SER A 239 -20.81 -30.32 -2.56
CA SER A 239 -22.02 -29.50 -2.55
C SER A 239 -23.24 -30.35 -2.22
N ILE A 240 -24.22 -29.72 -1.59
CA ILE A 240 -25.54 -30.33 -1.44
C ILE A 240 -26.23 -30.20 -2.81
N GLN A 241 -26.55 -31.33 -3.44
CA GLN A 241 -27.28 -31.37 -4.72
C GLN A 241 -28.74 -30.93 -4.53
N GLU A 242 -28.98 -29.64 -4.30
CA GLU A 242 -30.29 -29.05 -4.48
C GLU A 242 -30.45 -28.60 -5.93
N LYS A 243 -31.65 -28.81 -6.50
CA LYS A 243 -31.96 -28.34 -7.86
C LYS A 243 -31.89 -26.82 -7.88
N GLU A 244 -30.85 -26.28 -8.52
CA GLU A 244 -30.68 -24.84 -8.65
C GLU A 244 -31.75 -24.25 -9.57
N ILE A 245 -32.57 -23.32 -9.04
CA ILE A 245 -33.56 -22.58 -9.82
C ILE A 245 -33.10 -21.13 -9.89
N LEU A 246 -32.49 -20.75 -11.01
CA LEU A 246 -32.13 -19.36 -11.27
C LEU A 246 -33.39 -18.51 -11.37
N THR A 247 -33.37 -17.33 -10.75
CA THR A 247 -34.47 -16.37 -10.88
C THR A 247 -34.60 -15.90 -12.33
N LEU A 248 -35.82 -15.51 -12.74
CA LEU A 248 -36.01 -14.90 -14.06
C LEU A 248 -35.09 -13.68 -14.26
N LYS A 249 -34.87 -12.90 -13.20
CA LYS A 249 -33.93 -11.76 -13.21
C LYS A 249 -32.51 -12.20 -13.58
N GLU A 250 -32.00 -13.27 -12.97
CA GLU A 250 -30.67 -13.80 -13.28
C GLU A 250 -30.60 -14.34 -14.72
N LEU A 251 -31.60 -15.11 -15.15
CA LEU A 251 -31.66 -15.62 -16.52
C LEU A 251 -31.70 -14.49 -17.56
N SER A 252 -32.52 -13.47 -17.33
CA SER A 252 -32.58 -12.28 -18.18
C SER A 252 -31.25 -11.52 -18.17
N ALA A 253 -30.61 -11.35 -17.02
CA ALA A 253 -29.31 -10.69 -16.91
C ALA A 253 -28.24 -11.42 -17.71
N ARG A 254 -28.15 -12.75 -17.59
CA ARG A 254 -27.19 -13.58 -18.36
C ARG A 254 -27.38 -13.44 -19.87
N LEU A 255 -28.64 -13.51 -20.33
CA LEU A 255 -28.97 -13.33 -21.74
C LEU A 255 -28.57 -11.92 -22.24
N ILE A 256 -28.91 -10.88 -21.47
CA ILE A 256 -28.55 -9.50 -21.83
C ILE A 256 -27.03 -9.33 -21.84
N LEU A 257 -26.31 -9.87 -20.86
CA LEU A 257 -24.85 -9.79 -20.80
C LEU A 257 -24.20 -10.49 -21.99
N GLN A 258 -24.65 -11.69 -22.35
CA GLN A 258 -24.18 -12.38 -23.55
C GLN A 258 -24.43 -11.56 -24.83
N GLU A 259 -25.66 -11.09 -25.02
CA GLU A 259 -26.04 -10.29 -26.18
C GLU A 259 -25.34 -8.92 -26.23
N SER A 260 -24.97 -8.36 -25.06
CA SER A 260 -24.20 -7.12 -24.95
C SER A 260 -22.74 -7.25 -25.41
N THR A 261 -22.23 -8.46 -25.64
CA THR A 261 -20.93 -8.67 -26.27
C THR A 261 -21.02 -8.80 -27.79
N ASN A 262 -22.23 -8.97 -28.33
CA ASN A 262 -22.49 -9.12 -29.75
C ASN A 262 -22.95 -7.80 -30.38
N ILE A 263 -22.07 -7.14 -31.13
CA ILE A 263 -22.34 -5.84 -31.76
C ILE A 263 -23.55 -5.84 -32.71
N LEU A 264 -23.92 -7.02 -33.24
CA LEU A 264 -25.05 -7.18 -34.15
C LEU A 264 -26.39 -7.32 -33.40
N SER A 265 -26.36 -7.59 -32.10
CA SER A 265 -27.56 -7.76 -31.28
C SER A 265 -28.40 -6.49 -31.24
N ALA A 266 -29.72 -6.67 -31.22
CA ALA A 266 -30.64 -5.57 -30.91
C ALA A 266 -30.48 -5.09 -29.47
N VAL A 267 -30.11 -5.99 -28.55
CA VAL A 267 -29.84 -5.66 -27.15
C VAL A 267 -28.63 -4.74 -27.06
N TYR A 268 -27.50 -5.10 -27.70
CA TYR A 268 -26.30 -4.26 -27.73
C TYR A 268 -26.60 -2.82 -28.19
N ARG A 269 -27.36 -2.69 -29.28
CA ARG A 269 -27.71 -1.39 -29.87
C ARG A 269 -28.66 -0.56 -29.01
N SER A 270 -29.51 -1.21 -28.22
CA SER A 270 -30.50 -0.53 -27.37
C SER A 270 -30.01 -0.27 -25.95
N LEU A 271 -29.02 -1.02 -25.46
CA LEU A 271 -28.51 -0.93 -24.09
C LEU A 271 -28.04 0.49 -23.69
N PRO A 272 -27.39 1.30 -24.55
CA PRO A 272 -27.05 2.69 -24.24
C PRO A 272 -28.25 3.60 -23.93
N MET A 273 -29.47 3.20 -24.29
CA MET A 273 -30.69 3.96 -23.98
C MET A 273 -31.20 3.72 -22.56
N TYR A 274 -30.61 2.77 -21.81
CA TYR A 274 -31.05 2.35 -20.48
C TYR A 274 -29.90 2.42 -19.46
N PRO A 275 -29.53 3.62 -18.98
CA PRO A 275 -28.38 3.81 -18.10
C PRO A 275 -28.52 3.07 -16.75
N GLU A 276 -29.72 2.98 -16.19
CA GLU A 276 -29.97 2.21 -14.96
C GLU A 276 -29.70 0.71 -15.15
N LEU A 277 -30.07 0.16 -16.32
CA LEU A 277 -29.77 -1.23 -16.65
C LEU A 277 -28.27 -1.44 -16.85
N GLN A 278 -27.57 -0.48 -17.46
CA GLN A 278 -26.11 -0.54 -17.59
C GLN A 278 -25.42 -0.53 -16.23
N ASP A 279 -25.87 0.31 -15.31
CA ASP A 279 -25.35 0.37 -13.95
C ASP A 279 -25.59 -0.94 -13.20
N MET A 280 -26.79 -1.49 -13.30
CA MET A 280 -27.10 -2.82 -12.74
C MET A 280 -26.18 -3.90 -13.30
N LEU A 281 -25.98 -3.93 -14.62
CA LEU A 281 -25.16 -4.93 -15.29
C LEU A 281 -23.65 -4.72 -15.08
N SER A 282 -23.21 -3.52 -14.70
CA SER A 282 -21.78 -3.21 -14.52
C SER A 282 -21.10 -4.06 -13.44
N HIS A 283 -21.88 -4.61 -12.50
CA HIS A 283 -21.43 -5.47 -11.41
C HIS A 283 -21.40 -6.96 -11.75
N TRP A 284 -21.51 -7.31 -13.04
CA TRP A 284 -21.46 -8.70 -13.49
C TRP A 284 -20.10 -9.34 -13.20
N SER A 285 -20.09 -10.67 -13.15
CA SER A 285 -18.89 -11.48 -12.99
C SER A 285 -18.86 -12.61 -14.01
N GLN A 286 -17.66 -13.13 -14.29
CA GLN A 286 -17.46 -14.24 -15.22
C GLN A 286 -17.20 -15.53 -14.46
N CYS A 287 -17.89 -16.61 -14.81
CA CYS A 287 -17.66 -17.92 -14.21
C CYS A 287 -16.26 -18.42 -14.58
N ALA A 288 -15.46 -18.77 -13.57
CA ALA A 288 -14.10 -19.29 -13.82
C ALA A 288 -14.11 -20.60 -14.61
N LEU A 289 -15.17 -21.40 -14.54
CA LEU A 289 -15.26 -22.69 -15.23
C LEU A 289 -15.88 -22.61 -16.63
N CYS A 290 -17.08 -22.04 -16.77
CA CYS A 290 -17.83 -22.05 -18.04
C CYS A 290 -17.69 -20.75 -18.84
N SER A 291 -16.97 -19.76 -18.30
CA SER A 291 -16.76 -18.44 -18.88
C SER A 291 -18.03 -17.63 -19.15
N GLN A 292 -19.19 -18.10 -18.66
CA GLN A 292 -20.45 -17.39 -18.82
C GLN A 292 -20.54 -16.21 -17.85
N PRO A 293 -21.09 -15.07 -18.30
CA PRO A 293 -21.37 -13.96 -17.40
C PRO A 293 -22.54 -14.32 -16.47
N PHE A 294 -22.55 -13.75 -15.28
CA PHE A 294 -23.63 -13.88 -14.31
C PHE A 294 -23.71 -12.62 -13.44
N LEU A 295 -24.87 -12.38 -12.83
CA LEU A 295 -25.12 -11.15 -12.07
C LEU A 295 -25.19 -11.39 -10.56
N THR A 296 -25.88 -12.44 -10.10
CA THR A 296 -26.25 -12.58 -8.68
C THR A 296 -25.86 -13.90 -8.03
N THR A 297 -25.76 -14.99 -8.79
CA THR A 297 -25.42 -16.30 -8.21
C THR A 297 -23.92 -16.54 -8.32
N TRP A 298 -23.21 -16.47 -7.20
CA TRP A 298 -21.81 -16.87 -7.13
C TRP A 298 -21.50 -17.76 -5.94
N LEU A 299 -20.71 -18.79 -6.21
CA LEU A 299 -20.02 -19.57 -5.18
C LEU A 299 -18.59 -19.05 -5.09
N GLU A 300 -18.21 -18.53 -3.92
CA GLU A 300 -16.82 -18.18 -3.62
C GLU A 300 -16.00 -19.46 -3.50
N CYS A 301 -15.08 -19.64 -4.43
CA CYS A 301 -14.20 -20.78 -4.51
C CYS A 301 -12.74 -20.32 -4.45
N VAL A 302 -11.84 -21.28 -4.33
CA VAL A 302 -10.39 -21.08 -4.41
C VAL A 302 -9.81 -21.97 -5.48
N GLN A 303 -8.86 -21.41 -6.22
CA GLN A 303 -7.95 -22.14 -7.08
C GLN A 303 -6.53 -22.01 -6.55
N PHE A 304 -5.78 -23.11 -6.55
CA PHE A 304 -4.36 -23.09 -6.19
C PHE A 304 -3.53 -22.87 -7.43
N ILE A 305 -2.96 -21.67 -7.56
CA ILE A 305 -2.02 -21.37 -8.63
C ILE A 305 -0.61 -21.72 -8.19
N ASN A 306 0.21 -22.17 -9.13
CA ASN A 306 1.65 -22.26 -8.96
C ASN A 306 2.30 -20.97 -9.46
N THR A 307 3.00 -20.24 -8.58
CA THR A 307 3.60 -18.94 -8.90
C THR A 307 4.62 -19.00 -10.05
N ARG A 308 5.40 -20.09 -10.15
CA ARG A 308 6.33 -20.27 -11.28
C ARG A 308 5.60 -20.45 -12.61
N LYS A 309 4.56 -21.30 -12.64
CA LYS A 309 3.81 -21.63 -13.86
C LYS A 309 2.93 -20.47 -14.33
N HIS A 310 2.25 -19.79 -13.42
CA HIS A 310 1.23 -18.79 -13.76
C HIS A 310 1.76 -17.36 -13.75
N MET A 311 2.71 -17.03 -12.86
CA MET A 311 3.23 -15.67 -12.69
C MET A 311 4.68 -15.49 -13.19
N GLY A 312 5.33 -16.57 -13.63
CA GLY A 312 6.72 -16.54 -14.12
C GLY A 312 7.77 -16.33 -13.03
N MET A 313 7.42 -16.56 -11.76
CA MET A 313 8.34 -16.37 -10.62
C MET A 313 9.46 -17.42 -10.60
N LYS A 314 10.64 -17.04 -10.06
CA LYS A 314 11.75 -17.98 -9.86
C LYS A 314 11.43 -19.02 -8.79
N SER A 315 10.83 -18.60 -7.67
CA SER A 315 10.35 -19.50 -6.62
C SER A 315 9.07 -20.20 -7.08
N SER A 316 8.90 -21.47 -6.68
CA SER A 316 7.65 -22.21 -6.89
C SER A 316 6.92 -22.31 -5.57
N GLN A 317 5.82 -21.58 -5.46
CA GLN A 317 4.93 -21.55 -4.30
C GLN A 317 3.51 -21.82 -4.78
N SER A 318 2.69 -22.45 -3.94
CA SER A 318 1.26 -22.63 -4.20
C SER A 318 0.49 -21.53 -3.48
N VAL A 319 -0.33 -20.78 -4.22
CA VAL A 319 -1.06 -19.62 -3.70
C VAL A 319 -2.56 -19.85 -3.92
N PRO A 320 -3.39 -19.75 -2.87
CA PRO A 320 -4.85 -19.79 -3.00
C PRO A 320 -5.35 -18.46 -3.56
N VAL A 321 -5.92 -18.49 -4.75
CA VAL A 321 -6.53 -17.33 -5.41
C VAL A 321 -8.04 -17.50 -5.42
N ARG A 322 -8.76 -16.43 -5.07
CA ARG A 322 -10.21 -16.37 -5.06
C ARG A 322 -10.72 -16.50 -6.49
N VAL A 323 -11.74 -17.31 -6.67
CA VAL A 323 -12.47 -17.44 -7.93
C VAL A 323 -13.96 -17.49 -7.65
N VAL A 324 -14.76 -17.18 -8.65
CA VAL A 324 -16.21 -17.24 -8.57
C VAL A 324 -16.77 -18.20 -9.61
N LEU A 325 -17.66 -19.08 -9.19
CA LEU A 325 -18.43 -19.96 -10.06
C LEU A 325 -19.89 -19.53 -10.09
N CYS A 326 -20.54 -19.67 -11.25
CA CYS A 326 -21.86 -19.10 -11.45
C CYS A 326 -23.04 -19.96 -10.96
N SER A 327 -22.77 -21.18 -10.49
CA SER A 327 -23.79 -22.17 -10.12
C SER A 327 -23.18 -23.37 -9.39
N TYR A 328 -24.00 -24.09 -8.61
CA TYR A 328 -23.66 -25.40 -8.08
C TYR A 328 -23.49 -26.43 -9.20
N ASP A 329 -24.23 -26.28 -10.30
CA ASP A 329 -24.02 -27.10 -11.49
C ASP A 329 -22.60 -26.96 -12.04
N CYS A 330 -22.02 -25.75 -12.01
CA CYS A 330 -20.61 -25.57 -12.39
C CYS A 330 -19.68 -26.20 -11.36
N PHE A 331 -19.95 -26.02 -10.07
CA PHE A 331 -19.14 -26.58 -8.99
C PHE A 331 -19.20 -28.12 -8.88
N ASN A 332 -20.24 -28.75 -9.43
CA ASN A 332 -20.42 -30.20 -9.43
C ASN A 332 -19.96 -30.87 -10.73
N ARG A 333 -19.46 -30.10 -11.71
CA ARG A 333 -18.88 -30.71 -12.91
C ARG A 333 -17.61 -31.45 -12.53
N ASP A 334 -17.48 -32.65 -13.10
CA ASP A 334 -16.26 -33.43 -12.96
C ASP A 334 -15.04 -32.65 -13.49
N ASP A 335 -13.87 -32.99 -12.94
CA ASP A 335 -12.55 -32.60 -13.45
C ASP A 335 -12.14 -31.11 -13.36
N HIS A 336 -12.75 -30.29 -12.50
CA HIS A 336 -12.26 -28.92 -12.22
C HIS A 336 -11.41 -28.79 -10.95
N GLN A 337 -10.54 -27.77 -10.89
CA GLN A 337 -9.60 -27.52 -9.78
C GLN A 337 -10.04 -26.41 -8.80
N TYR A 338 -11.35 -26.22 -8.66
CA TYR A 338 -11.93 -25.22 -7.76
C TYR A 338 -12.44 -25.88 -6.47
N TYR A 339 -12.16 -25.24 -5.33
CA TYR A 339 -12.52 -25.73 -4.00
C TYR A 339 -13.41 -24.72 -3.29
N GLY A 340 -14.50 -25.17 -2.67
CA GLY A 340 -15.40 -24.31 -1.91
C GLY A 340 -14.74 -23.74 -0.64
N LEU A 341 -15.06 -22.50 -0.30
CA LEU A 341 -14.61 -21.86 0.94
C LEU A 341 -15.63 -22.09 2.06
N VAL A 342 -15.25 -22.86 3.09
CA VAL A 342 -16.03 -22.93 4.33
C VAL A 342 -15.51 -21.87 5.29
N ARG A 343 -16.33 -20.86 5.61
CA ARG A 343 -16.08 -19.98 6.75
C ARG A 343 -16.47 -20.76 8.00
N LEU A 344 -15.50 -21.36 8.69
CA LEU A 344 -15.72 -21.90 10.03
C LEU A 344 -16.02 -20.71 10.94
N ASN A 345 -17.27 -20.60 11.41
CA ASN A 345 -17.73 -19.57 12.33
C ASN A 345 -17.12 -19.71 13.73
#